data_AF-A0A9P4NJD0-F1
#
_entry.id   AF-A0A9P4NJD0-F1
#
_cell.length_a   1.000
_cell.length_b   1.000
_cell.length_c   1.000
_cell.angle_alpha   90.00
_cell.angle_beta   90.00
_cell.angle_gamma   90.00
#
_symmetry.space_group_name_H-M   'P 1'
#
loop_
_entity.id
_entity.type
_entity.pdbx_description
1 polymer ?
#
loop_
_entity_poly.entity_id
_entity_poly.type
_entity_poly.pdbx_seq_one_letter_code
_entity_poly.pdbx_strand_id
1 'polypeptide(L)'
;MSTTNINPYGWSAVPVSLNQLIKNTSSSNSTPISAASISFPNTTLSIKTFDYVQPRLNPKTLAHSQRVYLYGHTILTQHFPEFVSTGFLETYYLTCLLHDIGTAAENLSTTKMSFDFYGAIVALKILKEFGAEEEQAQAVCEAIIRHQDLGETGSITSLGGIIQLATVFGEPPAFHQFVIAQLTVCQTT
;
A
#
# COMPACT_ATOMS: atom_id res chain seq x y z
N MET A 1 -4.69 5.90 31.38
CA MET A 1 -4.96 5.41 30.02
C MET A 1 -3.62 5.20 29.36
N SER A 2 -3.23 3.95 29.11
CA SER A 2 -1.95 3.65 28.47
C SER A 2 -2.06 4.10 27.02
N THR A 3 -1.38 5.18 26.65
CA THR A 3 -1.23 5.60 25.26
C THR A 3 -0.33 4.57 24.59
N THR A 4 -0.92 3.51 24.04
CA THR A 4 -0.20 2.57 23.18
C THR A 4 0.37 3.40 22.04
N ASN A 5 1.69 3.56 22.02
CA ASN A 5 2.38 4.37 21.03
C ASN A 5 2.35 3.58 19.72
N ILE A 6 1.29 3.75 18.94
CA ILE A 6 1.10 3.05 17.67
C ILE A 6 2.22 3.51 16.75
N ASN A 7 3.02 2.56 16.27
CA ASN A 7 4.11 2.87 15.36
C ASN A 7 3.56 3.61 14.13
N PRO A 8 4.06 4.81 13.81
CA PRO A 8 3.50 5.63 12.74
C PRO A 8 3.80 5.06 11.35
N TYR A 9 4.69 4.07 11.20
CA TYR A 9 5.13 3.54 9.91
C TYR A 9 4.60 2.13 9.62
N GLY A 10 3.73 1.60 10.50
CA GLY A 10 3.02 0.34 10.26
C GLY A 10 3.76 -0.91 10.70
N TRP A 11 4.73 -0.80 11.62
CA TRP A 11 5.40 -1.93 12.26
C TRP A 11 4.55 -2.68 13.31
N SER A 12 3.26 -2.82 13.04
CA SER A 12 2.35 -3.67 13.82
C SER A 12 2.20 -5.02 13.13
N ALA A 13 2.39 -6.12 13.85
CA ALA A 13 2.19 -7.44 13.29
C ALA A 13 0.69 -7.74 13.07
N VAL A 14 0.33 -8.15 11.86
CA VAL A 14 -1.01 -8.63 11.49
C VAL A 14 -0.90 -9.99 10.79
N PRO A 15 -1.99 -10.79 10.72
CA PRO A 15 -1.98 -12.03 9.95
C PRO A 15 -1.67 -11.76 8.47
N VAL A 16 -0.80 -12.57 7.86
CA VAL A 16 -0.56 -12.49 6.41
C VAL A 16 -1.75 -13.00 5.58
N SER A 17 -2.54 -13.93 6.13
CA SER A 17 -3.77 -14.39 5.48
C SER A 17 -4.78 -13.26 5.41
N LEU A 18 -5.11 -12.82 4.19
CA LEU A 18 -6.09 -11.75 3.97
C LEU A 18 -7.45 -12.11 4.59
N ASN A 19 -7.86 -13.39 4.51
CA ASN A 19 -9.09 -13.87 5.14
C ASN A 19 -9.07 -13.69 6.67
N GLN A 20 -7.92 -13.91 7.31
CA GLN A 20 -7.78 -13.69 8.75
C GLN A 20 -7.66 -12.20 9.10
N LEU A 21 -7.01 -11.40 8.25
CA LEU A 21 -6.89 -9.95 8.41
C LEU A 21 -8.27 -9.28 8.37
N ILE A 22 -9.11 -9.65 7.40
CA ILE A 22 -10.42 -9.06 7.19
C ILE A 22 -11.56 -9.76 7.94
N LYS A 23 -11.27 -10.80 8.75
CA LYS A 23 -12.29 -11.66 9.39
C LYS A 23 -13.34 -10.92 10.23
N ASN A 24 -12.98 -9.74 10.75
CA ASN A 24 -13.82 -8.90 11.60
C ASN A 24 -14.40 -7.69 10.84
N THR A 25 -14.18 -7.61 9.52
CA THR A 25 -14.70 -6.58 8.63
C THR A 25 -15.95 -7.09 7.93
N SER A 26 -16.83 -6.19 7.49
CA SER A 26 -18.03 -6.57 6.75
C SER A 26 -18.44 -5.44 5.81
N SER A 27 -18.76 -5.75 4.55
CA SER A 27 -19.33 -4.76 3.64
C SER A 27 -20.58 -4.06 4.22
N SER A 28 -21.34 -4.73 5.09
CA SER A 28 -22.52 -4.13 5.74
C SER A 28 -22.21 -2.93 6.65
N ASN A 29 -20.95 -2.75 7.06
CA ASN A 29 -20.51 -1.60 7.87
C ASN A 29 -19.70 -0.56 7.07
N SER A 30 -19.59 -0.74 5.75
CA SER A 30 -18.97 0.23 4.85
C SER A 30 -19.96 1.32 4.43
N THR A 31 -19.46 2.54 4.25
CA THR A 31 -20.23 3.66 3.68
C THR A 31 -19.65 4.08 2.33
N PRO A 32 -20.45 4.51 1.35
CA PRO A 32 -19.90 5.02 0.09
C PRO A 32 -19.00 6.25 0.34
N ILE A 33 -17.78 6.23 -0.21
CA ILE A 33 -16.83 7.35 -0.17
C ILE A 33 -16.54 7.82 -1.60
N SER A 34 -16.59 9.14 -1.80
CA SER A 34 -16.15 9.75 -3.06
C SER A 34 -14.62 9.82 -3.09
N ALA A 35 -14.01 9.34 -4.18
CA ALA A 35 -12.56 9.46 -4.38
C ALA A 35 -12.07 10.91 -4.31
N ALA A 36 -12.90 11.88 -4.72
CA ALA A 36 -12.57 13.31 -4.66
C ALA A 36 -12.49 13.87 -3.24
N SER A 37 -13.03 13.15 -2.24
CA SER A 37 -12.94 13.53 -0.83
C SER A 37 -11.67 13.04 -0.13
N ILE A 38 -10.88 12.19 -0.79
CA ILE A 38 -9.63 11.64 -0.24
C ILE A 38 -8.46 12.54 -0.65
N SER A 39 -7.78 13.08 0.35
CA SER A 39 -6.55 13.85 0.14
C SER A 39 -5.34 12.93 0.04
N PHE A 40 -4.45 13.24 -0.89
CA PHE A 40 -3.12 12.63 -0.95
C PHE A 40 -2.16 13.36 0.02
N PRO A 41 -1.21 12.64 0.65
CA PRO A 41 -0.17 13.27 1.45
C PRO A 41 0.63 14.27 0.60
N ASN A 42 0.88 15.46 1.16
CA ASN A 42 1.46 16.61 0.46
C ASN A 42 2.73 17.14 1.14
N THR A 43 3.49 16.26 1.78
CA THR A 43 4.75 16.61 2.44
C THR A 43 5.87 16.74 1.41
N THR A 44 7.01 17.28 1.84
CA THR A 44 8.22 17.33 1.00
C THR A 44 8.64 15.94 0.52
N LEU A 45 8.50 14.91 1.37
CA LEU A 45 8.87 13.54 1.03
C LEU A 45 7.92 12.94 -0.01
N SER A 46 6.61 13.10 0.17
CA SER A 46 5.62 12.56 -0.77
C SER A 46 5.67 13.25 -2.14
N ILE A 47 5.89 14.58 -2.17
CA ILE A 47 6.07 15.34 -3.41
C ILE A 47 7.30 14.86 -4.17
N LYS A 48 8.47 14.81 -3.52
CA LYS A 48 9.71 14.32 -4.16
C LYS A 48 9.55 12.90 -4.71
N THR A 49 8.85 12.05 -3.96
CA THR A 49 8.59 10.66 -4.39
C THR A 49 7.68 10.60 -5.60
N PHE A 50 6.60 11.41 -5.62
CA PHE A 50 5.72 11.51 -6.78
C PHE A 50 6.47 12.01 -8.02
N ASP A 51 7.25 13.10 -7.88
CA ASP A 51 8.07 13.67 -8.96
C ASP A 51 9.12 12.67 -9.47
N TYR A 52 9.61 11.79 -8.60
CA TYR A 52 10.52 10.71 -8.99
C TYR A 52 9.82 9.63 -9.82
N VAL A 53 8.64 9.15 -9.41
CA VAL A 53 7.97 8.03 -10.09
C VAL A 53 7.23 8.45 -11.36
N GLN A 54 6.69 9.68 -11.41
CA GLN A 54 5.85 10.15 -12.51
C GLN A 54 6.49 10.03 -13.91
N PRO A 55 7.77 10.41 -14.13
CA PRO A 55 8.40 10.24 -15.44
C PRO A 55 8.90 8.81 -15.73
N ARG A 56 8.90 7.92 -14.73
CA ARG A 56 9.49 6.56 -14.81
C ARG A 56 8.46 5.48 -15.06
N LEU A 57 7.30 5.61 -14.43
CA LEU A 57 6.20 4.69 -14.59
C LEU A 57 5.39 5.05 -15.83
N ASN A 58 4.94 4.02 -16.55
CA ASN A 58 3.97 4.27 -17.62
C ASN A 58 2.65 4.77 -17.00
N PRO A 59 1.80 5.51 -17.76
CA PRO A 59 0.59 6.11 -17.22
C PRO A 59 -0.40 5.12 -16.59
N LYS A 60 -0.45 3.87 -17.07
CA LYS A 60 -1.36 2.84 -16.51
C LYS A 60 -0.89 2.37 -15.13
N THR A 61 0.41 2.14 -14.95
CA THR A 61 0.99 1.74 -13.66
C THR A 61 0.88 2.87 -12.64
N LEU A 62 1.18 4.12 -13.04
CA LEU A 62 1.00 5.26 -12.13
C LEU A 62 -0.47 5.42 -11.69
N ALA A 63 -1.42 5.27 -12.63
CA ALA A 63 -2.84 5.29 -12.30
C ALA A 63 -3.26 4.10 -11.42
N HIS A 64 -2.64 2.92 -11.58
CA HIS A 64 -2.83 1.78 -10.68
C HIS A 64 -2.37 2.13 -9.26
N SER A 65 -1.14 2.62 -9.08
CA SER A 65 -0.62 3.09 -7.79
C SER A 65 -1.56 4.09 -7.10
N GLN A 66 -2.13 5.04 -7.85
CA GLN A 66 -3.11 5.99 -7.31
C GLN A 66 -4.41 5.32 -6.87
N ARG A 67 -4.93 4.35 -7.64
CA ARG A 67 -6.12 3.57 -7.23
C ARG A 67 -5.85 2.72 -5.99
N VAL A 68 -4.69 2.07 -5.91
CA VAL A 68 -4.26 1.29 -4.73
C VAL A 68 -4.23 2.17 -3.48
N TYR A 69 -3.74 3.42 -3.59
CA TYR A 69 -3.82 4.37 -2.48
C TYR A 69 -5.28 4.67 -2.08
N LEU A 70 -6.15 5.00 -3.05
CA LEU A 70 -7.55 5.34 -2.76
C LEU A 70 -8.31 4.17 -2.12
N TYR A 71 -8.10 2.94 -2.61
CA TYR A 71 -8.69 1.73 -2.04
C TYR A 71 -8.18 1.47 -0.64
N GLY A 72 -6.86 1.45 -0.43
CA GLY A 72 -6.28 1.22 0.89
C GLY A 72 -6.65 2.31 1.89
N HIS A 73 -6.68 3.58 1.50
CA HIS A 73 -7.14 4.68 2.36
C HIS A 73 -8.60 4.46 2.80
N THR A 74 -9.47 4.05 1.88
CA THR A 74 -10.88 3.74 2.20
C THR A 74 -10.97 2.56 3.16
N ILE A 75 -10.24 1.47 2.89
CA ILE A 75 -10.20 0.28 3.74
C ILE A 75 -9.67 0.62 5.14
N LEU A 76 -8.59 1.39 5.24
CA LEU A 76 -8.00 1.83 6.50
C LEU A 76 -9.00 2.64 7.31
N THR A 77 -9.62 3.65 6.72
CA THR A 77 -10.50 4.57 7.45
C THR A 77 -11.81 3.93 7.88
N GLN A 78 -12.31 2.91 7.15
CA GLN A 78 -13.56 2.23 7.49
C GLN A 78 -13.39 0.97 8.35
N HIS A 79 -12.29 0.23 8.16
CA HIS A 79 -12.15 -1.11 8.72
C HIS A 79 -10.92 -1.30 9.62
N PHE A 80 -9.94 -0.41 9.53
CA PHE A 80 -8.73 -0.44 10.38
C PHE A 80 -8.36 0.95 10.92
N PRO A 81 -9.32 1.69 11.52
CA PRO A 81 -9.08 3.06 11.98
C PRO A 81 -7.97 3.15 13.04
N GLU A 82 -7.67 2.06 13.74
CA GLU A 82 -6.57 1.97 14.70
C GLU A 82 -5.18 2.14 14.08
N PHE A 83 -5.01 1.88 12.78
CA PHE A 83 -3.73 2.12 12.09
C PHE A 83 -3.60 3.55 11.56
N VAL A 84 -4.70 4.30 11.48
CA VAL A 84 -4.74 5.59 10.80
C VAL A 84 -4.00 6.64 11.64
N SER A 85 -2.89 7.11 11.09
CA SER A 85 -2.15 8.28 11.55
C SER A 85 -1.56 9.01 10.34
N THR A 86 -1.17 10.28 10.49
CA THR A 86 -0.52 11.04 9.41
C THR A 86 0.73 10.32 8.88
N GLY A 87 1.55 9.78 9.79
CA GLY A 87 2.74 9.01 9.41
C GLY A 87 2.38 7.73 8.65
N PHE A 88 1.30 7.04 9.05
CA PHE A 88 0.93 5.78 8.41
C PHE A 88 0.40 6.03 7.01
N LEU A 89 -0.47 7.03 6.85
CA LEU A 89 -1.03 7.40 5.54
C LEU A 89 0.04 7.89 4.57
N GLU A 90 1.02 8.67 5.05
CA GLU A 90 2.18 9.04 4.23
C GLU A 90 2.98 7.82 3.81
N THR A 91 3.36 6.94 4.76
CA THR A 91 4.14 5.73 4.49
C THR A 91 3.43 4.80 3.52
N TYR A 92 2.10 4.66 3.68
CA TYR A 92 1.25 3.92 2.77
C TYR A 92 1.23 4.53 1.37
N TYR A 93 1.12 5.85 1.26
CA TYR A 93 1.19 6.54 -0.04
C TYR A 93 2.53 6.35 -0.74
N LEU A 94 3.64 6.48 0.00
CA LEU A 94 4.98 6.21 -0.53
C LEU A 94 5.10 4.77 -1.04
N THR A 95 4.58 3.80 -0.28
CA THR A 95 4.51 2.40 -0.68
C THR A 95 3.70 2.23 -1.96
N CYS A 96 2.52 2.84 -2.07
CA CYS A 96 1.68 2.78 -3.26
C CYS A 96 2.39 3.32 -4.51
N LEU A 97 3.08 4.47 -4.39
CA LEU A 97 3.83 5.06 -5.50
C LEU A 97 4.99 4.17 -5.96
N LEU A 98 5.61 3.43 -5.04
CA LEU A 98 6.88 2.74 -5.28
C LEU A 98 6.76 1.22 -5.46
N HIS A 99 5.65 0.57 -5.10
CA HIS A 99 5.57 -0.90 -5.13
C HIS A 99 5.88 -1.50 -6.51
N ASP A 100 5.45 -0.83 -7.57
CA ASP A 100 5.70 -1.22 -8.95
C ASP A 100 6.92 -0.52 -9.57
N ILE A 101 7.77 0.18 -8.80
CA ILE A 101 8.91 0.93 -9.39
C ILE A 101 9.91 0.00 -10.10
N GLY A 102 9.98 -1.26 -9.69
CA GLY A 102 10.77 -2.29 -10.37
C GLY A 102 10.33 -2.56 -11.81
N THR A 103 9.09 -2.22 -12.17
CA THR A 103 8.53 -2.39 -13.53
C THR A 103 8.91 -1.26 -14.50
N ALA A 104 9.54 -0.18 -14.02
CA ALA A 104 10.02 0.89 -14.88
C ALA A 104 11.04 0.35 -15.90
N ALA A 105 11.01 0.86 -17.13
CA ALA A 105 11.87 0.35 -18.22
C ALA A 105 13.38 0.44 -17.88
N GLU A 106 13.78 1.49 -17.16
CA GLU A 106 15.15 1.65 -16.66
C GLU A 106 15.54 0.59 -15.60
N ASN A 107 14.57 0.10 -14.82
CA ASN A 107 14.82 -0.89 -13.77
C ASN A 107 14.79 -2.32 -14.31
N LEU A 108 13.87 -2.63 -15.23
CA LEU A 108 13.81 -3.96 -15.88
C LEU A 108 15.08 -4.29 -16.68
N SER A 109 15.75 -3.29 -17.25
CA SER A 109 16.96 -3.49 -18.05
C SER A 109 18.26 -3.53 -17.24
N THR A 110 18.22 -3.16 -15.95
CA THR A 110 19.43 -3.00 -15.12
C THR A 110 19.66 -4.13 -14.12
N THR A 111 18.70 -5.06 -13.96
CA THR A 111 18.81 -6.17 -13.02
C THR A 111 18.32 -7.49 -13.62
N LYS A 112 18.70 -8.60 -12.96
CA LYS A 112 18.12 -9.94 -13.17
C LYS A 112 17.27 -10.40 -11.99
N MET A 113 17.14 -9.58 -10.95
CA MET A 113 16.31 -9.87 -9.78
C MET A 113 14.83 -9.70 -10.11
N SER A 114 13.94 -10.33 -9.34
CA SER A 114 12.50 -10.05 -9.41
C SER A 114 12.22 -8.58 -9.14
N PHE A 115 11.21 -8.04 -9.82
CA PHE A 115 10.94 -6.60 -9.79
C PHE A 115 10.56 -6.10 -8.39
N ASP A 116 9.92 -6.92 -7.56
CA ASP A 116 9.54 -6.59 -6.18
C ASP A 116 10.78 -6.36 -5.32
N PHE A 117 11.75 -7.27 -5.39
CA PHE A 117 12.99 -7.17 -4.62
C PHE A 117 13.85 -6.00 -5.09
N TYR A 118 14.03 -5.84 -6.39
CA TYR A 118 14.84 -4.73 -6.91
C TYR A 118 14.14 -3.38 -6.73
N GLY A 119 12.83 -3.34 -6.92
CA GLY A 119 11.99 -2.17 -6.67
C GLY A 119 12.08 -1.72 -5.21
N ALA A 120 12.05 -2.65 -4.26
CA ALA A 120 12.24 -2.35 -2.85
C ALA A 120 13.63 -1.76 -2.53
N ILE A 121 14.70 -2.30 -3.15
CA ILE A 121 16.06 -1.74 -3.02
C ILE A 121 16.11 -0.30 -3.56
N VAL A 122 15.50 -0.05 -4.71
CA VAL A 122 15.38 1.30 -5.29
C VAL A 122 14.60 2.22 -4.36
N ALA A 123 13.45 1.77 -3.84
CA ALA A 123 12.61 2.53 -2.93
C ALA A 123 13.34 2.91 -1.63
N LEU A 124 14.02 1.94 -0.99
CA LEU A 124 14.81 2.19 0.22
C LEU A 124 15.89 3.25 -0.02
N LYS A 125 16.60 3.15 -1.16
CA LYS A 125 17.65 4.11 -1.51
C LYS A 125 17.10 5.52 -1.70
N ILE A 126 16.10 5.68 -2.56
CA ILE A 126 15.59 7.02 -2.93
C ILE A 126 14.88 7.70 -1.75
N LEU A 127 14.19 6.94 -0.90
CA LEU A 127 13.52 7.52 0.27
C LEU A 127 14.54 8.07 1.26
N LYS A 128 15.65 7.36 1.48
CA LYS A 128 16.77 7.85 2.29
C LYS A 128 17.41 9.10 1.68
N GLU A 129 17.59 9.15 0.36
CA GLU A 129 18.09 10.34 -0.35
C GLU A 129 17.12 11.53 -0.26
N PHE A 130 15.81 11.28 -0.19
CA PHE A 130 14.79 12.32 -0.04
C PHE A 130 14.61 12.83 1.39
N GLY A 131 15.25 12.17 2.36
CA GLY A 131 15.26 12.54 3.77
C GLY A 131 14.19 11.85 4.62
N ALA A 132 13.69 10.69 4.19
CA ALA A 132 12.83 9.86 5.02
C ALA A 132 13.56 9.38 6.28
N GLU A 133 12.81 9.19 7.37
CA GLU A 133 13.33 8.49 8.53
C GLU A 133 13.69 7.05 8.16
N GLU A 134 14.76 6.50 8.76
CA GLU A 134 15.25 5.16 8.44
C GLU A 134 14.15 4.11 8.62
N GLU A 135 13.39 4.20 9.72
CA GLU A 135 12.31 3.26 10.03
C GLU A 135 11.16 3.33 9.00
N GLN A 136 10.85 4.53 8.49
CA GLN A 136 9.83 4.72 7.44
C GLN A 136 10.29 4.12 6.11
N ALA A 137 11.53 4.41 5.70
CA ALA A 137 12.10 3.89 4.46
C ALA A 137 12.20 2.35 4.49
N GLN A 138 12.55 1.77 5.64
CA GLN A 138 12.57 0.33 5.86
C GLN A 138 11.16 -0.27 5.83
N ALA A 139 10.15 0.40 6.39
CA ALA A 139 8.76 -0.06 6.33
C ALA A 139 8.26 -0.16 4.88
N VAL A 140 8.53 0.88 4.08
CA VAL A 140 8.22 0.87 2.64
C VAL A 140 8.95 -0.28 1.94
N CYS A 141 10.25 -0.45 2.20
CA CYS A 141 11.05 -1.53 1.62
C CYS A 141 10.45 -2.91 1.93
N GLU A 142 10.20 -3.21 3.20
CA GLU A 142 9.62 -4.48 3.66
C GLU A 142 8.25 -4.75 3.01
N ALA A 143 7.38 -3.73 2.96
CA ALA A 143 6.07 -3.85 2.36
C ALA A 143 6.15 -4.13 0.84
N ILE A 144 7.08 -3.48 0.12
CA ILE A 144 7.28 -3.71 -1.32
C ILE A 144 7.86 -5.11 -1.57
N ILE A 145 8.84 -5.58 -0.80
CA ILE A 145 9.39 -6.94 -0.95
C ILE A 145 8.27 -7.99 -0.92
N ARG A 146 7.27 -7.78 -0.07
CA ARG A 146 6.23 -8.76 0.22
C ARG A 146 4.87 -8.45 -0.40
N HIS A 147 4.74 -7.44 -1.25
CA HIS A 147 3.43 -7.04 -1.77
C HIS A 147 2.76 -8.09 -2.68
N GLN A 148 3.53 -9.03 -3.24
CA GLN A 148 3.04 -10.21 -3.96
C GLN A 148 3.14 -11.52 -3.16
N ASP A 149 3.65 -11.48 -1.93
CA ASP A 149 3.84 -12.64 -1.04
C ASP A 149 2.53 -13.00 -0.31
N LEU A 150 1.51 -13.38 -1.09
CA LEU A 150 0.23 -13.84 -0.55
C LEU A 150 0.42 -15.19 0.16
N GLY A 151 0.05 -15.27 1.44
CA GLY A 151 0.25 -16.46 2.25
C GLY A 151 -0.88 -16.72 3.23
N GLU A 152 -0.95 -17.94 3.78
CA GLU A 152 -2.03 -18.36 4.69
C GLU A 152 -1.60 -18.42 6.17
N THR A 153 -0.31 -18.41 6.47
CA THR A 153 0.23 -18.59 7.82
C THR A 153 1.35 -17.61 8.13
N GLY A 154 1.40 -17.14 9.37
CA GLY A 154 2.43 -16.22 9.85
C GLY A 154 1.93 -14.78 9.92
N SER A 155 2.88 -13.85 9.99
CA SER A 155 2.59 -12.43 10.14
C SER A 155 3.29 -11.58 9.09
N ILE A 156 2.72 -10.40 8.88
CA ILE A 156 3.27 -9.32 8.06
C ILE A 156 3.08 -8.00 8.82
N THR A 157 3.75 -6.94 8.41
CA THR A 157 3.48 -5.58 8.91
C THR A 157 2.07 -5.15 8.53
N SER A 158 1.43 -4.28 9.31
CA SER A 158 0.11 -3.75 8.97
C SER A 158 0.17 -2.97 7.65
N LEU A 159 1.27 -2.27 7.38
CA LEU A 159 1.55 -1.67 6.08
C LEU A 159 1.54 -2.71 4.95
N GLY A 160 2.26 -3.83 5.14
CA GLY A 160 2.35 -4.93 4.19
C GLY A 160 1.00 -5.64 3.94
N GLY A 161 0.23 -5.88 5.00
CA GLY A 161 -1.10 -6.47 4.88
C GLY A 161 -2.08 -5.58 4.12
N ILE A 162 -2.02 -4.27 4.35
CA ILE A 162 -2.90 -3.30 3.67
C ILE A 162 -2.50 -3.12 2.20
N ILE A 163 -1.20 -3.09 1.85
CA ILE A 163 -0.79 -3.02 0.44
C ILE A 163 -1.18 -4.28 -0.34
N GLN A 164 -1.04 -5.48 0.25
CA GLN A 164 -1.52 -6.72 -0.35
C GLN A 164 -3.03 -6.68 -0.60
N LEU A 165 -3.81 -6.25 0.40
CA LEU A 165 -5.25 -6.15 0.27
C LEU A 165 -5.64 -5.17 -0.84
N ALA A 166 -5.06 -3.98 -0.86
CA ALA A 166 -5.42 -2.94 -1.83
C ALA A 166 -4.95 -3.25 -3.26
N THR A 167 -3.80 -3.91 -3.45
CA THR A 167 -3.35 -4.37 -4.77
C THR A 167 -4.27 -5.46 -5.32
N VAL A 168 -4.71 -6.41 -4.47
CA VAL A 168 -5.73 -7.41 -4.81
C VAL A 168 -7.05 -6.78 -5.30
N PHE A 169 -7.50 -5.68 -4.67
CA PHE A 169 -8.65 -4.89 -5.15
C PHE A 169 -8.36 -4.08 -6.43
N GLY A 170 -7.10 -3.65 -6.60
CA GLY A 170 -6.63 -2.85 -7.73
C GLY A 170 -6.49 -3.63 -9.04
N GLU A 171 -6.38 -4.95 -8.95
CA GLU A 171 -6.29 -5.88 -10.07
C GLU A 171 -7.67 -6.24 -10.67
N PRO A 172 -7.75 -6.65 -11.95
CA PRO A 172 -9.00 -7.07 -12.57
C PRO A 172 -9.68 -8.22 -11.79
N PRO A 173 -11.03 -8.24 -11.70
CA PRO A 173 -11.79 -9.19 -10.88
C PRO A 173 -11.50 -10.68 -11.11
N ALA A 174 -10.96 -11.03 -12.28
CA ALA A 174 -10.62 -12.41 -12.64
C ALA A 174 -9.54 -13.04 -11.74
N PHE A 175 -8.75 -12.24 -11.02
CA PHE A 175 -7.66 -12.75 -10.18
C PHE A 175 -8.06 -13.03 -8.72
N HIS A 176 -9.11 -12.38 -8.17
CA HIS A 176 -9.38 -12.43 -6.72
C HIS A 176 -10.87 -12.35 -6.34
N GLN A 177 -11.70 -13.21 -6.95
CA GLN A 177 -13.16 -13.19 -6.77
C GLN A 177 -13.64 -13.43 -5.32
N PHE A 178 -12.84 -14.10 -4.48
CA PHE A 178 -13.19 -14.37 -3.07
C PHE A 178 -13.02 -13.17 -2.13
N VAL A 179 -11.98 -12.36 -2.31
CA VAL A 179 -11.70 -11.18 -1.46
C VAL A 179 -12.62 -10.02 -1.84
N ILE A 180 -12.86 -9.85 -3.14
CA ILE A 180 -13.75 -8.80 -3.67
C ILE A 180 -15.19 -8.99 -3.15
N ALA A 181 -15.69 -10.23 -3.05
CA ALA A 181 -17.05 -10.52 -2.61
C ALA A 181 -17.35 -10.11 -1.14
N GLN A 182 -16.35 -10.08 -0.25
CA GLN A 182 -16.56 -9.71 1.16
C GLN A 182 -16.57 -8.19 1.42
N LEU A 183 -16.03 -7.38 0.51
CA LEU A 183 -15.87 -5.94 0.69
C LEU A 183 -16.63 -5.10 -0.36
N THR A 184 -17.34 -5.73 -1.31
CA THR A 184 -18.15 -4.98 -2.28
C THR A 184 -19.51 -4.60 -1.69
N VAL A 185 -19.71 -3.31 -1.41
CA VAL A 185 -21.04 -2.67 -1.37
C VAL A 185 -21.31 -2.05 -2.73
N CYS A 186 -22.39 -2.51 -3.38
CA CYS A 186 -23.05 -1.95 -4.56
C CYS A 186 -22.18 -1.14 -5.54
N GLN A 187 -21.63 -1.82 -6.56
CA GLN A 187 -21.68 -1.25 -7.90
C GLN A 187 -23.11 -1.40 -8.42
N THR A 188 -23.96 -0.40 -8.19
CA THR A 188 -25.25 -0.29 -8.89
C THR A 188 -25.34 1.07 -9.56
N THR A 189 -25.42 0.99 -10.89
CA THR A 189 -25.80 1.97 -11.93
C THR A 189 -24.90 3.19 -12.13
#